data_AF-A0A9D3Z4W5-F1
#
_entry.id   AF-A0A9D3Z4W5-F1
#
_cell.length_a   1.000
_cell.length_b   1.000
_cell.length_c   1.000
_cell.angle_alpha   90.00
_cell.angle_beta   90.00
_cell.angle_gamma   90.00
#
_symmetry.space_group_name_H-M   'P 1'
#
loop_
_entity.id
_entity.type
_entity.pdbx_description
1 polymer ?
#
loop_
_entity_poly.entity_id
_entity_poly.type
_entity_poly.pdbx_seq_one_letter_code
_entity_poly.pdbx_strand_id
1 'polypeptide(L)'
;MDLESILAGNADLLQTIAALNWAQTGDASMFEKIATLRVGYELYNRVSGQREIDALRNQTIAAIVKYVNDNPKAKPEDLKKEISKHIFDFAHKLEQL
;
A
#
# COMPACT_ATOMS: atom_id res chain seq x y z
N MET A 1 10.77 11.16 -7.23
CA MET A 1 10.03 11.05 -5.96
C MET A 1 8.57 11.14 -6.35
N ASP A 2 7.84 10.03 -6.28
CA ASP A 2 6.42 10.00 -6.70
C ASP A 2 5.54 10.69 -5.64
N LEU A 3 4.37 11.17 -6.06
CA LEU A 3 3.43 11.86 -5.18
C LEU A 3 2.93 10.94 -4.05
N GLU A 4 2.87 9.64 -4.33
CA GLU A 4 2.46 8.60 -3.39
C GLU A 4 3.44 8.44 -2.23
N SER A 5 4.75 8.37 -2.47
CA SER A 5 5.75 8.25 -1.40
C SER A 5 5.82 9.48 -0.52
N ILE A 6 5.59 10.68 -1.09
CA ILE A 6 5.55 11.94 -0.34
C ILE A 6 4.33 11.97 0.59
N LEU A 7 3.16 11.57 0.10
CA LEU A 7 1.92 11.54 0.88
C LEU A 7 1.91 10.38 1.89
N ALA A 8 2.28 9.16 1.49
CA ALA A 8 2.23 7.98 2.36
C ALA A 8 3.28 8.04 3.49
N GLY A 9 4.48 8.59 3.23
CA GLY A 9 5.55 8.66 4.22
C GLY A 9 5.53 9.91 5.10
N ASN A 10 4.99 11.03 4.61
CA ASN A 10 5.11 12.33 5.28
C ASN A 10 3.78 13.10 5.43
N ALA A 11 2.62 12.50 5.19
CA ALA A 11 1.32 13.20 5.27
C ALA A 11 1.11 13.94 6.60
N ASP A 12 1.43 13.30 7.72
CA ASP A 12 1.20 13.90 9.05
C ASP A 12 2.16 15.09 9.31
N LEU A 13 3.39 15.00 8.81
CA LEU A 13 4.35 16.11 8.86
C LEU A 13 3.89 17.28 7.99
N LEU A 14 3.48 17.01 6.75
CA LEU A 14 2.98 18.02 5.81
C LEU A 14 1.73 18.73 6.36
N GLN A 15 0.82 17.97 6.97
CA GLN A 15 -0.38 18.53 7.58
C GLN A 15 -0.05 19.39 8.81
N THR A 16 0.95 19.00 9.61
CA THR A 16 1.45 19.81 10.73
C THR A 16 2.10 21.10 10.25
N ILE A 17 2.91 21.06 9.19
CA ILE A 17 3.51 22.25 8.57
C ILE A 17 2.42 23.19 8.05
N ALA A 18 1.41 22.65 7.39
CA ALA A 18 0.31 23.45 6.85
C ALA A 18 -0.53 24.10 7.97
N ALA A 19 -0.78 23.37 9.06
CA ALA A 19 -1.47 23.90 10.24
C ALA A 19 -0.66 25.02 10.91
N LEU A 20 0.67 24.87 11.01
CA LEU A 20 1.56 25.90 11.53
C LEU A 20 1.57 27.15 10.65
N ASN A 21 1.62 26.97 9.32
CA ASN A 21 1.53 28.09 8.38
C ASN A 21 0.22 28.85 8.56
N TRP A 22 -0.91 28.13 8.58
CA TRP A 22 -2.21 28.72 8.81
C TRP A 22 -2.30 29.46 10.15
N ALA A 23 -1.77 28.89 11.23
CA ALA A 23 -1.75 29.54 12.54
C ALA A 23 -0.93 30.83 12.58
N GLN A 24 0.12 30.94 11.75
CA GLN A 24 0.99 32.11 11.69
C GLN A 24 0.47 33.20 10.75
N THR A 25 -0.13 32.82 9.62
CA THR A 25 -0.46 33.75 8.53
C THR A 25 -1.95 33.98 8.38
N GLY A 26 -2.79 33.11 8.94
CA GLY A 26 -4.23 33.03 8.65
C GLY A 26 -4.56 32.44 7.28
N ASP A 27 -3.56 32.11 6.45
CA ASP A 27 -3.74 31.55 5.11
C ASP A 27 -3.99 30.03 5.18
N ALA A 28 -5.21 29.61 4.84
CA ALA A 28 -5.61 28.21 4.85
C ALA A 28 -5.24 27.47 3.55
N SER A 29 -4.73 28.17 2.52
CA SER A 29 -4.59 27.61 1.17
C SER A 29 -3.68 26.38 1.11
N MET A 30 -2.61 26.35 1.90
CA MET A 30 -1.72 25.19 1.99
C MET A 30 -2.41 24.01 2.67
N PHE A 31 -3.17 24.28 3.73
CA PHE A 31 -3.92 23.27 4.48
C PHE A 31 -5.01 22.64 3.61
N GLU A 32 -5.78 23.46 2.90
CA GLU A 32 -6.83 23.01 1.98
C GLU A 32 -6.28 22.11 0.87
N LYS A 33 -5.15 22.47 0.26
CA LYS A 33 -4.50 21.66 -0.78
C LYS A 33 -4.04 20.31 -0.26
N ILE A 34 -3.37 20.28 0.89
CA ILE A 34 -2.88 19.03 1.49
C ILE A 34 -4.05 18.14 1.92
N ALA A 35 -5.09 18.72 2.52
CA ALA A 35 -6.30 17.99 2.89
C ALA A 35 -7.01 17.41 1.67
N THR A 36 -7.16 18.19 0.59
CA THR A 36 -7.78 17.75 -0.66
C THR A 36 -7.03 16.59 -1.28
N LEU A 37 -5.69 16.67 -1.35
CA LEU A 37 -4.85 15.58 -1.86
C LEU A 37 -4.98 14.32 -1.01
N ARG A 38 -4.98 14.45 0.33
CA ARG A 38 -5.10 13.32 1.25
C ARG A 38 -6.46 12.63 1.11
N VAL A 39 -7.55 13.39 1.06
CA VAL A 39 -8.90 12.85 0.86
C VAL A 39 -9.02 12.21 -0.52
N GLY A 40 -8.52 12.86 -1.57
CA GLY A 40 -8.52 12.32 -2.92
C GLY A 40 -7.76 10.99 -3.04
N TYR A 41 -6.60 10.88 -2.38
CA TYR A 41 -5.81 9.66 -2.33
C TYR A 41 -6.51 8.52 -1.57
N GLU A 42 -7.09 8.81 -0.41
CA GLU A 42 -7.87 7.82 0.34
C GLU A 42 -9.11 7.36 -0.42
N LEU A 43 -9.82 8.27 -1.09
CA LEU A 43 -10.95 7.93 -1.94
C LEU A 43 -10.50 7.10 -3.15
N TYR A 44 -9.41 7.50 -3.81
CA TYR A 44 -8.84 6.73 -4.91
C TYR A 44 -8.55 5.30 -4.48
N ASN A 45 -7.80 5.10 -3.39
CA ASN A 45 -7.46 3.77 -2.87
C ASN A 45 -8.66 2.95 -2.42
N ARG A 46 -9.69 3.60 -1.87
CA ARG A 46 -10.91 2.93 -1.40
C ARG A 46 -11.86 2.57 -2.54
N VAL A 47 -11.88 3.35 -3.62
CA VAL A 47 -12.75 3.12 -4.78
C VAL A 47 -12.08 2.21 -5.81
N SER A 48 -10.76 2.32 -5.99
CA SER A 48 -10.00 1.51 -6.94
C SER A 48 -9.78 0.06 -6.49
N GLY A 49 -10.11 -0.28 -5.25
CA GLY A 49 -9.81 -1.59 -4.66
C GLY A 49 -8.31 -1.84 -4.45
N GLN A 50 -7.46 -0.82 -4.63
CA GLN A 50 -6.01 -0.96 -4.57
C GLN A 50 -5.54 -1.44 -3.19
N ARG A 51 -6.25 -1.04 -2.12
CA ARG A 51 -5.99 -1.51 -0.76
C ARG A 51 -6.22 -3.02 -0.62
N GLU A 52 -7.30 -3.56 -1.17
CA GLU A 52 -7.55 -5.00 -1.19
C GLU A 52 -6.51 -5.76 -2.04
N ILE A 53 -6.14 -5.21 -3.20
CA ILE A 53 -5.11 -5.79 -4.09
C ILE A 53 -3.75 -5.86 -3.38
N ASP A 54 -3.33 -4.78 -2.74
CA ASP A 54 -2.06 -4.72 -2.02
C ASP A 54 -2.10 -5.62 -0.78
N ALA A 55 -3.25 -5.73 -0.09
CA ALA A 55 -3.42 -6.67 1.01
C ALA A 55 -3.27 -8.13 0.53
N LEU A 56 -3.93 -8.51 -0.57
CA LEU A 56 -3.81 -9.84 -1.18
C LEU A 56 -2.37 -10.13 -1.63
N ARG A 57 -1.69 -9.14 -2.22
CA ARG A 57 -0.29 -9.25 -2.62
C ARG A 57 0.60 -9.51 -1.41
N ASN A 58 0.46 -8.70 -0.35
CA ASN A 58 1.26 -8.82 0.87
C ASN A 58 1.02 -10.16 1.58
N GLN A 59 -0.22 -10.64 1.64
CA GLN A 59 -0.55 -11.96 2.19
C GLN A 59 0.11 -13.09 1.39
N THR A 60 0.10 -13.00 0.06
CA THR A 60 0.72 -13.99 -0.82
C THR A 60 2.23 -14.05 -0.62
N ILE A 61 2.89 -12.88 -0.55
CA ILE A 61 4.32 -12.79 -0.26
C ILE A 61 4.64 -13.38 1.12
N ALA A 62 3.86 -13.04 2.15
CA ALA A 62 4.07 -13.55 3.50
C ALA A 62 3.94 -15.09 3.56
N ALA A 63 2.97 -15.66 2.83
CA ALA A 63 2.79 -17.11 2.74
C ALA A 63 3.97 -17.80 2.05
N ILE A 64 4.46 -17.23 0.94
CA ILE A 64 5.65 -17.74 0.25
C ILE A 64 6.88 -17.67 1.14
N VAL A 65 7.13 -16.52 1.78
CA VAL A 65 8.27 -16.33 2.69
C VAL A 65 8.22 -17.33 3.84
N LYS A 66 7.04 -17.54 4.42
CA LYS A 66 6.83 -18.55 5.45
C LYS A 66 7.20 -19.94 4.94
N TYR A 67 6.70 -20.35 3.77
CA TYR A 67 7.00 -21.66 3.21
C TYR A 67 8.50 -21.87 2.96
N VAL A 68 9.17 -20.86 2.42
CA VAL A 68 10.63 -20.90 2.19
C VAL A 68 11.39 -21.05 3.52
N ASN A 69 11.01 -20.29 4.54
CA ASN A 69 11.64 -20.35 5.86
C ASN A 69 11.39 -21.69 6.58
N ASP A 70 10.18 -22.24 6.45
CA ASP A 70 9.79 -23.51 7.05
C ASP A 70 10.45 -24.71 6.32
N ASN A 71 10.84 -24.53 5.05
CA ASN A 71 11.41 -25.56 4.20
C ASN A 71 12.78 -25.17 3.60
N PRO A 72 13.81 -24.91 4.42
CA PRO A 72 15.10 -24.37 3.94
C PRO A 72 15.91 -25.33 3.05
N LYS A 73 15.52 -26.62 3.01
CA LYS A 73 16.13 -27.66 2.17
C LYS A 73 15.21 -28.14 1.04
N ALA A 74 14.10 -27.44 0.79
CA ALA A 74 13.20 -27.78 -0.30
C ALA A 74 13.95 -27.77 -1.63
N LYS A 75 13.64 -28.75 -2.49
CA LYS A 75 14.20 -28.75 -3.84
C LYS A 75 13.64 -27.57 -4.62
N PRO A 76 14.40 -27.02 -5.59
CA PRO A 76 13.92 -25.93 -6.43
C PRO A 76 12.57 -26.21 -7.10
N GLU A 77 12.31 -27.47 -7.46
CA GLU A 77 11.05 -27.91 -8.06
C GLU A 77 9.87 -27.80 -7.08
N ASP A 78 10.07 -28.19 -5.83
CA ASP A 78 9.05 -28.12 -4.77
C ASP A 78 8.76 -26.65 -4.38
N LEU A 79 9.81 -25.82 -4.33
CA LEU A 79 9.67 -24.37 -4.12
C LEU A 79 8.86 -23.73 -5.25
N LYS A 80 9.22 -24.02 -6.51
CA LYS A 80 8.51 -23.50 -7.67
C LYS A 80 7.04 -23.90 -7.65
N LYS A 81 6.74 -25.17 -7.33
CA LYS A 81 5.37 -25.67 -7.25
C LYS A 81 4.55 -24.90 -6.21
N GLU A 82 5.06 -24.72 -5.00
CA GLU A 82 4.31 -24.02 -3.95
C GLU A 82 4.17 -22.52 -4.23
N ILE A 83 5.22 -21.88 -4.76
CA ILE A 83 5.15 -20.47 -5.18
C ILE A 83 4.10 -20.29 -6.29
N SER A 84 4.11 -21.16 -7.31
CA SER A 84 3.13 -21.10 -8.41
C SER A 84 1.69 -21.27 -7.91
N LYS A 85 1.47 -22.14 -6.92
CA LYS A 85 0.17 -22.29 -6.27
C LYS A 85 -0.26 -21.00 -5.56
N HIS A 86 0.61 -20.39 -4.77
CA HIS A 86 0.31 -19.11 -4.11
C HIS A 86 0.01 -17.98 -5.10
N ILE A 87 0.74 -17.91 -6.23
CA ILE A 87 0.47 -16.93 -7.30
C ILE A 87 -0.87 -17.20 -7.98
N PHE A 88 -1.21 -18.47 -8.24
CA PHE A 88 -2.50 -18.85 -8.81
C PHE A 88 -3.66 -18.45 -7.88
N ASP A 89 -3.55 -18.76 -6.58
CA ASP A 89 -4.56 -18.39 -5.59
C ASP A 89 -4.73 -16.87 -5.48
N PHE A 90 -3.64 -16.12 -5.61
CA PHE A 90 -3.67 -14.66 -5.66
C PHE A 90 -4.43 -14.16 -6.90
N ALA A 91 -4.11 -14.66 -8.09
CA ALA A 91 -4.79 -14.29 -9.33
C ALA A 91 -6.28 -14.60 -9.26
N HIS A 92 -6.66 -15.77 -8.72
CA HIS A 92 -8.05 -16.14 -8.56
C HIS A 92 -8.81 -15.21 -7.60
N LYS A 93 -8.17 -14.80 -6.49
CA LYS A 93 -8.77 -13.83 -5.56
C LYS A 93 -8.88 -12.43 -6.18
N LEU A 94 -7.95 -12.04 -7.06
CA LEU A 94 -8.04 -10.77 -7.79
C LEU A 94 -9.23 -10.74 -8.74
N GLU A 95 -9.53 -11.86 -9.42
CA GLU A 95 -10.70 -11.96 -10.32
C GLU A 95 -12.04 -11.86 -9.59
N GLN A 96 -12.04 -12.02 -8.26
CA GLN A 96 -13.23 -11.97 -7.41
C GLN A 96 -13.41 -10.63 -6.67
N LEU A 97 -12.48 -9.70 -6.83
CA LEU A 97 -12.58 -8.31 -6.35
C LEU A 97 -13.34 -7.44 -7.36
#